data_AF-Q0AG11-F1
#
_entry.id   AF-Q0AG11-F1
#
_cell.length_a   1.000
_cell.length_b   1.000
_cell.length_c   1.000
_cell.angle_alpha   90.00
_cell.angle_beta   90.00
_cell.angle_gamma   90.00
#
_symmetry.space_group_name_H-M   'P 1'
#
loop_
_entity.id
_entity.type
_entity.pdbx_description
1 polymer ?
#
loop_
_entity_poly.entity_id
_entity_poly.type
_entity_poly.pdbx_seq_one_letter_code
_entity_poly.pdbx_strand_id
1 'polypeptide(L)'
;MAGEEAVCPDYDIDRECIETNDAIEQLPELYKLVVRVEYLSECRNDGERAVRIGVCKRSFISYRSTAYKYIGEFLMKSQRNRLHMVHDFGMI
;
A
#
# COMPACT_ATOMS: atom_id res chain seq x y z
N MET A 1 -14.77 -26.56 26.90
CA MET A 1 -13.79 -25.46 26.96
C MET A 1 -13.96 -24.66 25.69
N ALA A 2 -14.82 -23.64 25.74
CA ALA A 2 -14.95 -22.71 24.63
C ALA A 2 -13.68 -21.86 24.65
N GLY A 3 -12.84 -22.01 23.63
CA GLY A 3 -11.76 -21.05 23.41
C GLY A 3 -12.44 -19.74 23.10
N GLU A 4 -12.30 -18.77 24.02
CA GLU A 4 -12.59 -17.38 23.72
C GLU A 4 -11.69 -17.01 22.53
N GLU A 5 -12.26 -16.96 21.33
CA GLU A 5 -11.64 -16.22 20.24
C GLU A 5 -11.52 -14.79 20.76
N ALA A 6 -10.29 -14.36 21.03
CA ALA A 6 -10.02 -12.99 21.37
C ALA A 6 -10.48 -12.14 20.19
N VAL A 7 -11.69 -11.59 20.29
CA VAL A 7 -12.15 -10.50 19.44
C VAL A 7 -11.17 -9.37 19.70
N CYS A 8 -10.20 -9.21 18.80
CA CYS A 8 -9.38 -8.03 18.77
C CYS A 8 -10.36 -6.84 18.79
N PRO A 9 -10.31 -5.96 19.81
CA PRO A 9 -11.16 -4.79 19.80
C PRO A 9 -10.87 -4.05 18.50
N ASP A 10 -11.93 -3.71 17.76
CA ASP A 10 -11.86 -2.83 16.59
C ASP A 10 -11.09 -1.57 16.99
N TYR A 11 -9.77 -1.58 16.81
CA TYR A 11 -9.06 -0.38 16.48
C TYR A 11 -9.63 -0.04 15.12
N ASP A 12 -10.56 0.91 15.08
CA ASP A 12 -11.05 1.55 13.87
C ASP A 12 -9.88 1.60 12.88
N ILE A 13 -9.91 0.73 11.87
CA ILE A 13 -8.81 0.66 10.90
C ILE A 13 -8.71 2.08 10.36
N ASP A 14 -7.59 2.75 10.65
CA ASP A 14 -7.44 4.15 10.29
C ASP A 14 -7.75 4.26 8.80
N ARG A 15 -8.53 5.27 8.44
CA ARG A 15 -8.88 5.56 7.06
C ARG A 15 -7.63 5.62 6.19
N GLU A 16 -6.52 6.13 6.73
CA GLU A 16 -5.22 6.13 6.05
C GLU A 16 -4.73 4.71 5.72
N CYS A 17 -4.94 3.74 6.61
CA CYS A 17 -4.61 2.33 6.38
C CYS A 17 -5.48 1.72 5.27
N ILE A 18 -6.78 2.03 5.23
CA ILE A 18 -7.68 1.56 4.17
C ILE A 18 -7.26 2.15 2.82
N GLU A 19 -7.08 3.47 2.75
CA GLU A 19 -6.71 4.16 1.51
C GLU A 19 -5.34 3.71 1.00
N THR A 20 -4.39 3.41 1.90
CA THR A 20 -3.08 2.86 1.54
C THR A 20 -3.18 1.43 1.02
N ASN A 21 -3.99 0.57 1.65
CA ASN A 21 -4.22 -0.79 1.16
C ASN A 21 -4.87 -0.79 -0.22
N ASP A 22 -5.88 0.05 -0.44
CA ASP A 22 -6.52 0.21 -1.74
C ASP A 22 -5.53 0.69 -2.81
N ALA A 23 -4.64 1.64 -2.45
CA ALA A 23 -3.59 2.11 -3.34
C ALA A 23 -2.63 0.99 -3.76
N ILE A 24 -2.25 0.12 -2.82
CA ILE A 24 -1.39 -1.03 -3.08
C ILE A 24 -2.12 -2.04 -3.99
N GLU A 25 -3.40 -2.31 -3.75
CA GLU A 25 -4.16 -3.27 -4.57
C GLU A 25 -4.38 -2.81 -6.02
N GLN A 26 -4.25 -1.51 -6.29
CA GLN A 26 -4.34 -0.95 -7.64
C GLN A 26 -3.01 -1.05 -8.42
N LEU A 27 -1.90 -1.42 -7.76
CA LEU A 27 -0.60 -1.52 -8.43
C LEU A 27 -0.55 -2.72 -9.40
N PRO A 28 0.24 -2.65 -10.48
CA PRO A 28 0.63 -3.85 -11.21
C PRO A 28 1.36 -4.87 -10.32
N GLU A 29 1.20 -6.16 -10.60
CA GLU A 29 1.64 -7.23 -9.68
C GLU A 29 3.12 -7.19 -9.30
N LEU A 30 4.00 -6.83 -10.23
CA LEU A 30 5.42 -6.67 -9.93
C LEU A 30 5.64 -5.65 -8.80
N TYR A 31 4.94 -4.52 -8.84
CA TYR A 31 5.07 -3.46 -7.85
C TYR A 31 4.40 -3.83 -6.53
N LYS A 32 3.27 -4.57 -6.56
CA LYS A 32 2.69 -5.16 -5.34
C LYS A 32 3.67 -6.07 -4.63
N LEU A 33 4.34 -6.96 -5.37
CA LEU A 33 5.34 -7.87 -4.84
C LEU A 33 6.52 -7.13 -4.20
N VAL A 34 6.99 -6.05 -4.84
CA VAL A 34 8.07 -5.19 -4.32
C VAL A 34 7.68 -4.54 -2.99
N VAL A 35 6.45 -4.03 -2.88
CA VAL A 35 5.97 -3.43 -1.62
C VAL A 35 5.78 -4.52 -0.55
N ARG A 36 5.13 -5.63 -0.89
CA ARG A 36 4.90 -6.74 0.06
C ARG A 36 6.20 -7.33 0.61
N VAL A 37 7.24 -7.48 -0.21
CA VAL A 37 8.54 -7.97 0.28
C VAL A 37 9.22 -6.96 1.20
N GLU A 38 8.90 -5.68 1.13
CA GLU A 38 9.43 -4.70 2.09
C GLU A 38 8.73 -4.77 3.45
N TYR A 39 7.41 -4.98 3.47
CA TYR A 39 6.62 -5.01 4.71
C TYR A 39 6.57 -6.37 5.40
N LEU A 40 6.53 -7.47 4.63
CA LEU A 40 6.24 -8.80 5.16
C LEU A 40 7.46 -9.71 5.25
N SER A 41 8.62 -9.25 4.78
CA SER A 41 9.81 -10.09 4.70
C SER A 41 10.82 -9.77 5.79
N GLU A 42 11.51 -10.80 6.27
CA GLU A 42 12.65 -10.68 7.18
C GLU A 42 13.96 -10.23 6.48
N CYS A 43 13.89 -9.85 5.19
CA CYS A 43 15.07 -9.45 4.44
C CYS A 43 15.68 -8.17 5.01
N ARG A 44 16.97 -8.22 5.31
CA ARG A 44 17.72 -7.16 6.01
C ARG A 44 18.13 -6.02 5.10
N ASN A 45 18.24 -6.30 3.80
CA ASN A 45 18.71 -5.33 2.81
C ASN A 45 18.08 -5.55 1.43
N ASP A 46 18.22 -4.54 0.57
CA ASP A 46 17.67 -4.54 -0.79
C ASP A 46 18.19 -5.67 -1.68
N GLY A 47 19.40 -6.20 -1.42
CA GLY A 47 19.95 -7.33 -2.17
C GLY A 47 19.15 -8.61 -1.91
N GLU A 48 18.91 -8.91 -0.64
CA GLU A 48 18.09 -10.06 -0.23
C GLU A 48 16.65 -9.96 -0.75
N ARG A 49 16.06 -8.76 -0.69
CA ARG A 49 14.71 -8.49 -1.23
C ARG A 49 14.65 -8.69 -2.74
N ALA A 50 15.66 -8.21 -3.47
CA ALA A 50 15.75 -8.38 -4.91
C ALA A 50 15.86 -9.86 -5.32
N VAL A 51 16.70 -10.64 -4.61
CA VAL A 51 16.82 -12.09 -4.82
C VAL A 51 15.49 -12.79 -4.57
N ARG A 52 14.77 -12.42 -3.49
CA ARG A 52 13.48 -13.04 -3.14
C ARG A 52 12.41 -12.87 -4.21
N ILE A 53 12.44 -11.79 -4.98
CA ILE A 53 11.53 -11.57 -6.12
C ILE A 53 12.16 -11.87 -7.48
N GLY A 54 13.38 -12.42 -7.52
CA GLY A 54 14.04 -12.90 -8.74
C GLY A 54 14.59 -11.80 -9.66
N VAL A 55 14.99 -10.63 -9.13
CA VAL A 55 15.51 -9.51 -9.93
C VAL A 55 16.87 -9.02 -9.43
N CYS A 56 17.57 -8.24 -10.25
CA CYS A 56 18.82 -7.62 -9.80
C CYS A 56 18.55 -6.45 -8.84
N LYS A 57 19.51 -6.18 -7.93
CA LYS A 57 19.37 -5.12 -6.90
C LYS A 57 18.99 -3.75 -7.47
N ARG A 58 19.58 -3.37 -8.62
CA ARG A 58 19.28 -2.08 -9.28
C ARG A 58 17.84 -2.02 -9.78
N SER A 59 17.36 -3.09 -10.41
CA SER A 59 15.97 -3.19 -10.85
C SER A 59 15.01 -3.14 -9.66
N PHE A 60 15.30 -3.86 -8.56
CA PHE A 60 14.49 -3.78 -7.34
C PHE A 60 14.34 -2.34 -6.83
N ILE A 61 15.45 -1.61 -6.70
CA ILE A 61 15.42 -0.21 -6.26
C ILE A 61 14.57 0.63 -7.22
N SER A 62 14.75 0.46 -8.53
CA SER A 62 13.96 1.18 -9.53
C SER A 62 12.47 0.85 -9.42
N TYR A 63 12.10 -0.42 -9.27
CA TYR A 63 10.71 -0.85 -9.15
C TYR A 63 10.07 -0.33 -7.87
N ARG A 64 10.82 -0.31 -6.77
CA ARG A 64 10.35 0.27 -5.50
C ARG A 64 10.06 1.76 -5.64
N SER A 65 10.97 2.51 -6.24
CA SER A 65 10.74 3.94 -6.51
C SER A 65 9.50 4.16 -7.37
N THR A 66 9.30 3.36 -8.42
CA THR A 66 8.10 3.44 -9.26
C THR A 66 6.83 3.06 -8.51
N ALA A 67 6.87 2.01 -7.68
CA ALA A 67 5.73 1.57 -6.87
C ALA A 67 5.25 2.70 -5.93
N TYR A 68 6.18 3.32 -5.19
CA TYR A 68 5.85 4.43 -4.30
C TYR A 68 5.33 5.67 -5.05
N LYS A 69 5.84 5.92 -6.25
CA LYS A 69 5.29 6.98 -7.10
C LYS A 69 3.81 6.71 -7.45
N TYR A 70 3.47 5.48 -7.84
CA TYR A 70 2.09 5.11 -8.16
C TYR A 70 1.16 5.15 -6.95
N ILE A 71 1.63 4.71 -5.77
CA ILE A 71 0.87 4.85 -4.52
C ILE A 71 0.56 6.33 -4.26
N GLY A 72 1.58 7.20 -4.36
CA GLY A 72 1.40 8.63 -4.18
C GLY A 72 0.41 9.25 -5.18
N GLU A 73 0.50 8.88 -6.46
CA GLU A 73 -0.45 9.32 -7.49
C GLU A 73 -1.88 8.87 -7.19
N PHE A 74 -2.08 7.65 -6.70
CA PHE A 74 -3.38 7.13 -6.32
C PHE A 74 -3.97 7.91 -5.13
N LEU A 75 -3.20 8.10 -4.06
CA LEU A 75 -3.64 8.82 -2.87
C LEU A 75 -3.98 10.28 -3.20
N MET A 76 -3.17 10.96 -4.01
CA MET A 76 -3.46 12.32 -4.47
C MET A 76 -4.75 12.39 -5.30
N LYS A 77 -4.99 11.41 -6.17
CA LYS A 77 -6.22 11.33 -6.96
C LYS A 77 -7.44 11.11 -6.06
N SER A 78 -7.34 10.22 -5.09
CA SER A 78 -8.40 9.96 -4.10
C SER A 78 -8.76 11.24 -3.33
N GLN A 79 -7.76 12.00 -2.86
CA GLN A 79 -7.96 13.27 -2.17
C GLN A 79 -8.61 14.34 -3.06
N ARG A 80 -8.19 14.47 -4.33
CA ARG A 80 -8.82 15.42 -5.28
C ARG A 80 -10.28 15.10 -5.53
N ASN A 81 -10.62 13.82 -5.76
CA ASN A 81 -12.01 13.42 -5.98
C ASN A 81 -12.90 13.79 -4.78
N ARG A 82 -12.37 13.68 -3.56
CA ARG A 82 -13.09 14.07 -2.34
C ARG A 82 -13.29 15.58 -2.25
N LEU A 83 -12.28 16.38 -2.59
CA LEU A 83 -12.43 17.85 -2.66
C LEU A 83 -13.53 18.25 -3.66
N HIS A 84 -13.58 17.63 -4.85
CA HIS A 84 -14.63 17.89 -5.82
C HIS A 84 -16.04 17.53 -5.30
N MET A 85 -16.21 16.40 -4.61
CA MET A 85 -17.51 16.04 -4.04
C MET A 85 -18.00 17.02 -2.97
N VAL A 86 -17.10 17.63 -2.19
CA VAL A 86 -17.49 18.66 -1.20
C VAL A 86 -17.91 19.95 -1.88
N HIS A 87 -17.28 20.32 -2.99
CA HIS A 87 -17.66 21.51 -3.76
C HIS A 87 -19.01 21.33 -4.48
N ASP A 88 -19.31 20.15 -5.01
CA ASP A 88 -20.58 19.88 -5.70
C ASP A 88 -21.78 19.76 -4.74
N PHE A 89 -21.57 19.27 -3.50
CA PHE A 89 -22.60 19.24 -2.45
C PHE A 89 -22.71 20.53 -1.64
N GLY A 90 -21.81 21.50 -1.85
CA GLY A 90 -21.78 22.80 -1.16
C GLY A 90 -22.55 23.92 -1.88
N MET A 91 -23.25 23.63 -2.98
CA MET A 91 -24.15 24.55 -3.66
C MET A 91 -25.61 24.08 -3.55
N ILE A 92 -26.18 24.22 -2.34
CA ILE A 92 -27.63 24.31 -2.12
C ILE A 92 -27.90 25.51 -1.22
#